data_AF-A0A1S1P6Q1-F1
#
_entry.id   AF-A0A1S1P6Q1-F1
#
_cell.length_a   1.000
_cell.length_b   1.000
_cell.length_c   1.000
_cell.angle_alpha   90.00
_cell.angle_beta   90.00
_cell.angle_gamma   90.00
#
_symmetry.space_group_name_H-M   'P 1'
#
loop_
_entity.id
_entity.type
_entity.pdbx_description
1 polymer ?
#
loop_
_entity_poly.entity_id
_entity_poly.type
_entity_poly.pdbx_seq_one_letter_code
_entity_poly.pdbx_strand_id
1 'polypeptide(L)' 'MSKYALSAGIRECEVMPDSGWGRIIQIKWPGASRGQEGVGSGEWHTTREAALARAEDMRIAEIERLKRQIAKLEALVF' A
#
# COMPACT_ATOMS: atom_id res chain seq x y z
N MET A 1 -3.01 -1.11 -7.82
CA MET A 1 -2.18 -1.35 -6.62
C MET A 1 -2.47 -0.27 -5.57
N SER A 2 -2.66 -0.67 -4.31
CA SER A 2 -2.92 0.19 -3.14
C SER A 2 -1.75 0.22 -2.12
N LYS A 3 -0.75 -0.67 -2.25
CA LYS A 3 0.44 -0.78 -1.37
C LYS A 3 1.05 0.57 -0.93
N TYR A 4 1.21 1.49 -1.86
CA TYR A 4 1.82 2.81 -1.64
C TYR A 4 0.82 3.96 -1.76
N ALA A 5 -0.47 3.71 -1.48
CA ALA A 5 -1.52 4.71 -1.65
C ALA A 5 -1.24 6.01 -0.88
N LEU A 6 -0.65 5.92 0.31
CA LEU A 6 -0.40 7.08 1.18
C LEU A 6 0.81 7.92 0.78
N SER A 7 1.75 7.37 0.01
CA SER A 7 2.97 8.09 -0.42
C SER A 7 2.95 8.46 -1.90
N ALA A 8 2.33 7.63 -2.72
CA ALA A 8 2.45 7.64 -4.17
C ALA A 8 1.08 7.57 -4.90
N GLY A 9 -0.03 7.52 -4.15
CA GLY A 9 -1.37 7.33 -4.68
C GLY A 9 -1.63 5.91 -5.18
N ILE A 10 -2.84 5.70 -5.72
CA ILE A 10 -3.22 4.44 -6.38
C ILE A 10 -2.63 4.42 -7.78
N ARG A 11 -2.14 3.25 -8.19
CA ARG A 11 -1.54 3.05 -9.50
C ARG A 11 -2.14 1.85 -10.21
N GLU A 12 -2.30 1.98 -11.50
CA GLU A 12 -2.60 0.86 -12.40
C GLU A 12 -1.26 0.28 -12.87
N CYS A 13 -1.13 -1.04 -12.83
CA CYS A 13 0.12 -1.73 -13.13
C CYS A 13 -0.17 -3.00 -13.91
N GLU A 14 0.68 -3.31 -14.89
CA GLU A 14 0.62 -4.58 -15.59
C GLU A 14 1.11 -5.70 -14.69
N VAL A 15 0.28 -6.74 -14.57
CA VAL A 15 0.62 -7.98 -13.86
C VAL A 15 1.42 -8.88 -14.79
N MET A 16 2.52 -9.43 -14.28
CA MET A 16 3.28 -10.45 -14.99
C MET A 16 2.68 -11.85 -14.75
N PRO A 17 2.95 -12.82 -15.65
CA PRO A 17 2.51 -14.20 -15.49
C PRO A 17 3.00 -14.82 -14.17
N ASP A 18 2.31 -15.90 -13.76
CA ASP A 18 2.43 -16.56 -12.46
C ASP A 18 3.86 -16.57 -11.89
N SER A 19 3.98 -15.98 -10.71
CA SER A 19 5.24 -15.88 -9.99
C SER A 19 5.60 -17.21 -9.29
N GLY A 20 4.63 -18.13 -9.14
CA GLY A 20 4.76 -19.37 -8.36
C GLY A 20 4.61 -19.16 -6.85
N TRP A 21 4.36 -17.92 -6.39
CA TRP A 21 4.32 -17.55 -4.97
C TRP A 21 2.91 -17.47 -4.38
N GLY A 22 1.91 -18.06 -5.06
CA GLY A 22 0.53 -18.26 -4.58
C GLY A 22 -0.29 -16.99 -4.33
N ARG A 23 0.08 -16.21 -3.30
CA ARG A 23 -0.60 -14.97 -2.87
C ARG A 23 0.14 -13.68 -3.27
N ILE A 24 1.22 -13.80 -4.02
CA ILE A 24 2.04 -12.68 -4.48
C ILE A 24 1.93 -12.60 -6.00
N ILE A 25 1.51 -11.45 -6.51
CA ILE A 25 1.62 -11.14 -7.93
C ILE A 25 2.90 -10.37 -8.19
N GLN A 26 3.50 -10.53 -9.36
CA GLN A 26 4.60 -9.68 -9.80
C GLN A 26 4.03 -8.60 -10.70
N ILE A 27 4.38 -7.34 -10.43
CA ILE A 27 4.04 -6.22 -11.30
C ILE A 27 5.31 -5.63 -11.90
N LYS A 28 5.20 -5.08 -13.12
CA LYS A 28 6.28 -4.25 -13.66
C LYS A 28 6.29 -2.90 -12.94
N TRP A 29 7.41 -2.58 -12.32
CA TRP A 29 7.60 -1.33 -11.58
C TRP A 29 9.01 -0.77 -11.82
N PRO A 30 9.17 0.37 -12.53
CA PRO A 30 10.49 0.95 -12.82
C PRO A 30 11.30 1.31 -11.57
N GLY A 31 10.64 1.61 -10.45
CA GLY A 31 11.30 1.91 -9.18
C GLY A 31 11.71 0.68 -8.36
N ALA A 32 11.45 -0.54 -8.84
CA ALA A 32 11.83 -1.75 -8.13
C ALA A 32 13.26 -2.17 -8.44
N SER A 33 13.90 -2.90 -7.51
CA SER A 33 15.29 -3.37 -7.61
C SER A 33 15.62 -4.23 -8.84
N ARG A 34 14.62 -4.71 -9.59
CA ARG A 34 14.78 -5.47 -10.86
C ARG A 34 13.74 -5.09 -11.92
N GLY A 35 13.16 -3.89 -11.82
CA GLY A 35 12.03 -3.48 -12.66
C GLY A 35 10.72 -4.24 -12.37
N GLN A 36 10.72 -5.08 -11.33
CA GLN A 36 9.60 -5.92 -10.91
C GLN A 36 9.43 -5.86 -9.39
N GLU A 37 8.19 -5.82 -8.95
CA GLU A 37 7.85 -5.83 -7.54
C GLU A 37 6.81 -6.90 -7.22
N GLY A 38 7.08 -7.65 -6.15
CA GLY A 38 6.11 -8.56 -5.54
C GLY A 38 5.10 -7.79 -4.71
N VAL A 39 3.83 -8.00 -5.00
CA VAL A 39 2.70 -7.39 -4.29
C VAL A 39 1.83 -8.49 -3.70
N GLY A 40 1.67 -8.45 -2.38
CA GLY A 40 0.91 -9.46 -1.62
C GLY A 40 -0.59 -9.26 -1.69
N SER A 41 -1.34 -10.29 -1.28
CA SER A 41 -2.80 -10.22 -1.15
C SER A 41 -3.21 -9.03 -0.27
N GLY A 42 -4.10 -8.17 -0.78
CA GLY A 42 -4.58 -6.97 -0.09
C GLY A 42 -3.78 -5.69 -0.37
N GLU A 43 -2.67 -5.79 -1.10
CA GLU A 43 -1.88 -4.65 -1.59
C GLU A 43 -2.21 -4.29 -3.05
N TRP A 44 -3.00 -5.14 -3.71
CA TRP A 44 -3.48 -4.99 -5.08
C TRP A 44 -4.96 -5.38 -5.18
N HIS A 45 -5.62 -4.87 -6.20
CA HIS A 45 -7.05 -5.07 -6.43
C HIS A 45 -7.30 -5.12 -7.94
N THR A 46 -8.33 -5.87 -8.35
CA THR A 46 -8.73 -6.01 -9.76
C THR A 46 -9.56 -4.83 -10.25
N THR A 47 -10.20 -4.10 -9.35
CA THR A 47 -10.98 -2.90 -9.67
C THR A 47 -10.37 -1.66 -9.02
N ARG A 48 -10.56 -0.51 -9.67
CA ARG A 48 -10.08 0.78 -9.18
C ARG A 48 -10.82 1.17 -7.90
N GLU A 49 -12.11 0.87 -7.82
CA GLU A 49 -12.99 1.16 -6.69
C GLU A 49 -12.53 0.40 -5.44
N ALA A 50 -12.16 -0.88 -5.58
CA ALA A 50 -11.63 -1.66 -4.46
C ALA A 50 -10.27 -1.13 -3.98
N ALA A 51 -9.42 -0.67 -4.91
CA ALA A 51 -8.18 -0.01 -4.54
C ALA A 51 -8.42 1.33 -3.82
N LEU A 52 -9.43 2.09 -4.23
CA LEU A 52 -9.84 3.35 -3.61
C LEU A 52 -10.38 3.13 -2.20
N ALA A 53 -11.27 2.17 -2.02
CA ALA A 53 -11.78 1.80 -0.70
C ALA A 53 -10.64 1.42 0.24
N ARG A 54 -9.69 0.58 -0.23
CA ARG A 54 -8.53 0.20 0.59
C ARG A 54 -7.62 1.39 0.91
N ALA A 55 -7.39 2.29 -0.03
CA ALA A 55 -6.59 3.49 0.20
C ALA A 55 -7.24 4.42 1.24
N GLU A 56 -8.56 4.52 1.24
CA GLU A 56 -9.31 5.28 2.23
C GLU A 56 -9.18 4.67 3.63
N ASP A 57 -9.32 3.34 3.74
CA ASP A 57 -9.09 2.63 5.01
C ASP A 57 -7.67 2.87 5.53
N MET A 58 -6.67 2.84 4.64
CA MET A 58 -5.28 3.14 4.98
C MET A 58 -5.12 4.57 5.49
N ARG A 59 -5.79 5.54 4.85
CA ARG A 59 -5.75 6.96 5.24
C ARG A 59 -6.30 7.15 6.64
N ILE A 60 -7.47 6.58 6.93
CA ILE A 60 -8.13 6.65 8.24
C ILE A 60 -7.25 6.01 9.31
N ALA A 61 -6.74 4.80 9.06
CA ALA A 61 -5.88 4.09 10.00
C ALA A 61 -4.59 4.86 10.31
N GLU A 62 -3.99 5.50 9.31
CA GLU A 62 -2.77 6.30 9.48
C GLU A 62 -3.04 7.57 10.28
N ILE A 63 -4.15 8.27 10.02
CA ILE A 63 -4.56 9.44 10.83
C ILE A 63 -4.72 9.04 12.30
N GLU A 64 -5.40 7.92 12.58
CA GLU A 64 -5.58 7.44 13.97
C GLU A 64 -4.27 6.98 14.62
N ARG A 65 -3.33 6.43 13.84
CA ARG A 65 -1.97 6.14 14.32
C ARG A 65 -1.24 7.43 14.69
N LEU A 66 -1.26 8.44 13.82
CA LEU A 66 -0.57 9.71 14.01
C LEU A 66 -1.14 10.49 15.20
N LYS A 67 -2.47 10.56 15.35
CA LYS A 67 -3.11 11.17 16.54
C LYS A 67 -2.60 10.55 17.84
N ARG A 68 -2.51 9.21 17.91
CA ARG A 68 -1.97 8.51 19.09
C ARG A 68 -0.50 8.85 19.35
N GLN A 69 0.30 9.00 18.29
CA GLN A 69 1.70 9.41 18.42
C GLN A 69 1.84 10.85 18.92
N ILE A 70 1.01 11.77 18.40
CA ILE A 70 0.95 13.17 18.85
C ILE A 70 0.59 13.22 20.35
N ALA A 71 -0.49 12.56 20.76
CA ALA A 71 -0.92 12.53 22.15
C ALA A 71 0.18 11.97 23.09
N LYS A 72 0.92 10.94 22.64
CA LYS A 72 2.06 10.41 23.40
C LYS A 72 3.18 11.43 23.57
N LEU A 73 3.49 12.19 22.51
CA LEU A 73 4.53 13.23 22.53
C LEU A 73 4.12 14.42 23.41
N GLU A 74 2.86 14.84 23.35
CA GLU A 74 2.30 15.91 24.19
C GLU A 74 2.32 15.58 25.68
N ALA A 75 2.28 14.29 26.04
CA ALA A 75 2.34 13.83 27.43
C ALA A 75 3.77 13.73 27.99
N LEU A 76 4.81 13.94 27.18
CA LEU A 76 6.19 13.92 27.65
C LEU A 76 6.51 15.21 28.41
N VAL A 77 7.07 15.06 29.60
CA VAL A 77 7.66 16.14 30.39
C VAL A 77 9.15 15.85 30.48
N PHE A 78 9.97 16.86 30.18
CA PHE A 78 11.43 16.81 30.20
C PHE A 78 11.97 17.76 31.26
#